data_AF-A0A7J9GXI5-F1
#
_entry.id   AF-A0A7J9GXI5-F1
#
_cell.length_a   1.000
_cell.length_b   1.000
_cell.length_c   1.000
_cell.angle_alpha   90.00
_cell.angle_beta   90.00
_cell.angle_gamma   90.00
#
_symmetry.space_group_name_H-M   'P 1'
#
loop_
_entity.id
_entity.type
_entity.pdbx_description
1 polymer ?
#
loop_
_entity_poly.entity_id
_entity_poly.type
_entity_poly.pdbx_seq_one_letter_code
_entity_poly.pdbx_strand_id
1 'polypeptide(L)'
;SLAGHWGLGKLIAFYDDNHISIDGDTEIAFTESVDKRFEGLGWHIIWVKNGNTGYDEIRAAIKEAKAVKDKPTLIKVTTTIGYGSPNKANSYSVHGSALGAKEVDATRKNLGWPYEPFHVPEDVKGHWSRHVPQGAALEAEWNAKFSAYEKNYKEEAAELKSIITGELPAGWENALPTYTPESPADATRNLSQQNLNALVKVLPGLLGGSADLASSNMTLLKMFGDFQKDTPEERNVRFGVREHGMGAICNGIALHSPGLIPYCATFFVFTDYMRAAIRISALSQARVIYVMTHDSIGLGEDGPTHQPIEHLASFRAMPNVLMLR
;
A
#
# COMPACT_ATOMS: atom_id res chain seq x y z
N SER A 1 12.17 -4.03 2.18
CA SER A 1 12.62 -5.23 1.48
C SER A 1 12.02 -5.32 0.09
N LEU A 2 10.75 -5.73 -0.09
CA LEU A 2 10.13 -5.92 -1.41
C LEU A 2 10.26 -4.72 -2.37
N ALA A 3 9.97 -3.50 -1.92
CA ALA A 3 10.10 -2.31 -2.79
C ALA A 3 11.54 -2.08 -3.31
N GLY A 4 12.56 -2.43 -2.52
CA GLY A 4 13.96 -2.35 -2.95
C GLY A 4 14.32 -3.48 -3.91
N HIS A 5 13.83 -4.70 -3.66
CA HIS A 5 13.96 -5.83 -4.58
C HIS A 5 13.32 -5.55 -5.96
N TRP A 6 12.12 -4.96 -5.99
CA TRP A 6 11.44 -4.56 -7.22
C TRP A 6 11.98 -3.27 -7.85
N GLY A 7 12.89 -2.55 -7.19
CA GLY A 7 13.48 -1.32 -7.72
C GLY A 7 12.46 -0.20 -7.99
N LEU A 8 11.48 0.00 -7.09
CA LEU A 8 10.38 0.95 -7.29
C LEU A 8 10.83 2.43 -7.26
N GLY A 9 11.47 2.92 -8.31
CA GLY A 9 12.08 4.26 -8.37
C GLY A 9 11.14 5.46 -8.34
N LYS A 10 9.83 5.25 -8.41
CA LYS A 10 8.84 6.32 -8.20
C LYS A 10 8.39 6.43 -6.74
N LEU A 11 8.77 5.50 -5.87
CA LEU A 11 8.44 5.52 -4.44
C LEU A 11 9.45 6.40 -3.69
N ILE A 12 8.94 7.46 -3.07
CA ILE A 12 9.70 8.36 -2.19
C ILE A 12 8.99 8.35 -0.84
N ALA A 13 9.67 7.85 0.20
CA ALA A 13 9.19 7.88 1.57
C ALA A 13 9.88 9.01 2.34
N PHE A 14 9.11 9.84 3.03
CA PHE A 14 9.64 10.78 4.02
C PHE A 14 9.59 10.13 5.39
N TYR A 15 10.73 10.02 6.05
CA TYR A 15 10.84 9.59 7.43
C TYR A 15 11.04 10.80 8.33
N ASP A 16 10.02 11.11 9.13
CA ASP A 16 10.10 12.14 10.17
C ASP A 16 10.94 11.62 11.35
N ASP A 17 12.21 12.02 11.36
CA ASP A 17 13.23 11.59 12.31
C ASP A 17 13.33 12.58 13.48
N ASN A 18 12.36 12.51 14.39
CA ASN A 18 12.22 13.46 15.49
C ASN A 18 12.71 12.94 16.86
N HIS A 19 13.19 11.68 16.91
CA HIS A 19 13.72 11.00 18.10
C HIS A 19 12.75 10.86 19.30
N ILE A 20 11.45 11.06 19.07
CA ILE A 20 10.41 10.92 20.11
C ILE A 20 9.35 9.93 19.64
N SER A 21 9.11 8.93 20.47
CA SER A 21 7.95 8.04 20.42
C SER A 21 6.89 8.46 21.45
N ILE A 22 5.75 7.77 21.47
CA ILE A 22 4.69 8.05 22.45
C ILE A 22 5.15 7.82 23.91
N ASP A 23 6.02 6.82 24.12
CA ASP A 23 6.50 6.42 25.45
C ASP A 23 7.73 7.21 25.91
N GLY A 24 8.26 8.12 25.08
CA GLY A 24 9.45 8.90 25.41
C GLY A 24 10.43 9.01 24.26
N ASP A 25 11.68 9.30 24.60
CA ASP A 25 12.80 9.26 23.67
C ASP A 25 12.91 7.90 22.99
N THR A 26 13.18 7.87 21.69
CA THR A 26 13.32 6.62 20.92
C THR A 26 14.44 5.72 21.44
N GLU A 27 15.46 6.27 22.11
CA GLU A 27 16.59 5.50 22.66
C GLU A 27 16.16 4.39 23.64
N ILE A 28 14.98 4.47 24.24
CA ILE A 28 14.47 3.44 25.16
C ILE A 28 14.19 2.10 24.46
N ALA A 29 13.94 2.10 23.14
CA ALA A 29 13.52 0.91 22.40
C ALA A 29 13.98 0.85 20.92
N PHE A 30 14.53 1.93 20.38
CA PHE A 30 14.80 2.08 18.94
C PHE A 30 16.09 2.87 18.70
N THR A 31 17.21 2.15 18.65
CA THR A 31 18.57 2.69 18.49
C THR A 31 19.29 2.17 17.23
N GLU A 32 18.55 1.53 16.32
CA GLU A 32 19.11 1.01 15.08
C GLU A 32 19.44 2.13 14.07
N SER A 33 20.36 1.84 13.16
CA SER A 33 20.68 2.69 12.03
C SER A 33 19.68 2.46 10.89
N VAL A 34 18.60 3.24 10.88
CA VAL A 34 17.53 3.17 9.87
C VAL A 34 18.07 3.36 8.45
N ASP A 35 18.98 4.31 8.27
CA ASP A 35 19.70 4.57 7.03
C ASP A 35 20.44 3.31 6.53
N LYS A 36 21.26 2.67 7.38
CA LYS A 36 21.95 1.42 7.01
C LYS A 36 20.99 0.26 6.75
N ARG A 37 19.91 0.14 7.52
CA ARG A 37 18.88 -0.88 7.28
C ARG A 37 18.26 -0.68 5.90
N PHE A 38 17.84 0.53 5.56
CA PHE A 38 17.22 0.80 4.26
C PHE A 38 18.20 0.69 3.09
N GLU A 39 19.46 1.09 3.27
CA GLU A 39 20.54 0.84 2.29
C GLU A 39 20.71 -0.67 2.04
N GLY A 40 20.79 -1.48 3.10
CA GLY A 40 20.84 -2.94 3.01
C GLY A 40 19.59 -3.58 2.38
N LEU A 41 18.47 -2.86 2.37
CA LEU A 41 17.24 -3.26 1.68
C LEU A 41 17.18 -2.79 0.21
N GLY A 42 18.21 -2.12 -0.30
CA GLY A 42 18.31 -1.65 -1.69
C GLY A 42 17.70 -0.28 -1.96
N TRP A 43 17.53 0.56 -0.94
CA TRP A 43 16.96 1.91 -1.09
C TRP A 43 18.05 2.97 -1.34
N HIS A 44 17.68 4.05 -2.03
CA HIS A 44 18.44 5.30 -2.02
C HIS A 44 18.14 6.09 -0.76
N ILE A 45 19.15 6.64 -0.10
CA ILE A 45 18.99 7.36 1.17
C ILE A 45 19.43 8.80 1.00
N ILE A 46 18.58 9.74 1.42
CA ILE A 46 18.92 11.15 1.50
C ILE A 46 18.63 11.61 2.93
N TRP A 47 19.55 12.37 3.54
CA TRP A 47 19.36 12.93 4.87
C TRP A 47 19.28 14.45 4.83
N VAL A 48 18.09 14.97 5.14
CA VAL A 48 17.87 16.39 5.42
C VAL A 48 18.02 16.60 6.92
N LYS A 49 19.09 17.28 7.34
CA LYS A 49 19.42 17.44 8.77
C LYS A 49 18.59 18.53 9.46
N ASN A 50 18.07 19.49 8.70
CA ASN A 50 17.24 20.57 9.22
C ASN A 50 15.86 20.58 8.56
N GLY A 51 14.95 19.73 9.04
CA GLY A 51 13.58 19.65 8.54
C GLY A 51 12.69 20.82 8.95
N ASN A 52 13.04 21.53 10.03
CA ASN A 52 12.20 22.62 10.57
C ASN A 52 12.22 23.86 9.67
N THR A 53 13.39 24.19 9.09
CA THR A 53 13.60 25.42 8.29
C THR A 53 14.42 25.22 7.01
N GLY A 54 14.98 24.02 6.77
CA GLY A 54 15.81 23.70 5.60
C GLY A 54 14.99 23.44 4.33
N TYR A 55 14.09 24.35 3.95
CA TYR A 55 13.17 24.15 2.82
C TYR A 55 13.88 23.89 1.49
N ASP A 56 15.05 24.51 1.26
CA ASP A 56 15.83 24.29 0.04
C ASP A 56 16.52 22.92 0.03
N GLU A 57 16.96 22.43 1.20
CA GLU A 57 17.48 21.06 1.34
C GLU A 57 16.39 20.03 1.05
N ILE A 58 15.16 20.25 1.54
CA ILE A 58 14.00 19.40 1.25
C ILE A 58 13.69 19.40 -0.26
N ARG A 59 13.69 20.57 -0.90
CA ARG A 59 13.47 20.68 -2.36
C ARG A 59 14.57 19.96 -3.16
N ALA A 60 15.83 20.12 -2.76
CA ALA A 60 16.96 19.44 -3.38
C ALA A 60 16.84 17.92 -3.21
N ALA A 61 16.49 17.44 -2.02
CA ALA A 61 16.28 16.03 -1.74
C ALA A 61 15.15 15.43 -2.60
N ILE A 62 14.02 16.13 -2.75
CA ILE A 62 12.93 15.70 -3.64
C ILE A 62 13.41 15.61 -5.10
N LYS A 63 14.18 16.59 -5.56
CA LYS A 63 14.70 16.61 -6.94
C LYS A 63 15.66 15.44 -7.17
N GLU A 64 16.56 15.19 -6.23
CA GLU A 64 17.50 14.07 -6.27
C GLU A 64 16.76 12.72 -6.23
N ALA A 65 15.83 12.54 -5.30
CA ALA A 65 15.02 11.33 -5.17
C ALA A 65 14.27 11.02 -6.49
N LYS A 66 13.70 12.03 -7.14
CA LYS A 66 13.05 11.87 -8.45
C LYS A 66 14.02 11.54 -9.57
N ALA A 67 15.31 11.85 -9.45
CA ALA A 67 16.31 11.52 -10.46
C ALA A 67 16.76 10.05 -10.38
N VAL A 68 16.68 9.43 -9.19
CA VAL A 68 16.89 7.99 -9.01
C VAL A 68 15.69 7.22 -9.54
N LYS A 69 15.88 6.39 -10.57
CA LYS A 69 14.79 5.72 -11.29
C LYS A 69 14.66 4.24 -11.00
N ASP A 70 15.65 3.64 -10.36
CA ASP A 70 15.81 2.19 -10.27
C ASP A 70 15.85 1.66 -8.82
N LYS A 71 15.63 2.56 -7.85
CA LYS A 71 15.54 2.29 -6.41
C LYS A 71 14.49 3.18 -5.75
N PRO A 72 13.68 2.66 -4.81
CA PRO A 72 12.88 3.52 -3.95
C PRO A 72 13.80 4.41 -3.09
N THR A 73 13.33 5.61 -2.76
CA THR A 73 14.12 6.57 -1.96
C THR A 73 13.50 6.77 -0.57
N LEU A 74 14.34 6.74 0.47
CA LEU A 74 14.01 7.20 1.81
C LEU A 74 14.67 8.56 2.04
N ILE A 75 13.87 9.61 2.21
CA ILE A 75 14.33 10.92 2.66
C ILE A 75 14.14 10.96 4.18
N LYS A 76 15.23 10.75 4.92
CA LYS A 76 15.28 10.94 6.38
C LYS A 76 15.32 12.44 6.65
N VAL A 77 14.32 12.96 7.35
CA VAL A 77 14.18 14.39 7.67
C VAL A 77 14.22 14.56 9.17
N THR A 78 15.31 15.12 9.69
CA THR A 78 15.42 15.38 11.12
C THR A 78 14.59 16.61 11.48
N THR A 79 13.59 16.43 12.33
CA THR A 79 12.69 17.51 12.79
C THR A 79 12.68 17.60 14.30
N THR A 80 12.01 18.62 14.83
CA THR A 80 11.67 18.70 16.25
C THR A 80 10.17 18.50 16.41
N ILE A 81 9.76 17.42 17.10
CA ILE A 81 8.34 17.22 17.38
C ILE A 81 7.78 18.42 18.20
N GLY A 82 6.62 18.93 17.82
CA GLY A 82 6.04 20.12 18.45
C GLY A 82 6.82 21.41 18.20
N TYR A 83 7.63 21.49 17.13
CA TYR A 83 8.40 22.67 16.76
C TYR A 83 7.57 23.97 16.90
N GLY A 84 8.14 24.96 17.59
CA GLY A 84 7.49 26.22 17.89
C GLY A 84 6.91 26.32 19.31
N SER A 85 6.56 25.20 19.95
CA SER A 85 6.15 25.22 21.36
C SER A 85 7.35 25.47 22.26
N PRO A 86 7.41 26.60 22.99
CA PRO A 86 8.58 26.93 23.79
C PRO A 86 8.77 26.01 24.99
N ASN A 87 7.71 25.39 25.52
CA ASN A 87 7.80 24.57 26.73
C ASN A 87 7.61 23.06 26.48
N LYS A 88 7.05 22.64 25.33
CA LYS A 88 6.75 21.23 25.04
C LYS A 88 7.39 20.67 23.77
N ALA A 89 8.08 21.49 22.97
CA ALA A 89 8.84 20.95 21.84
C ALA A 89 9.87 19.90 22.31
N ASN A 90 10.17 18.92 21.46
CA ASN A 90 11.09 17.83 21.75
C ASN A 90 10.72 16.97 22.98
N SER A 91 9.42 16.76 23.21
CA SER A 91 8.90 15.98 24.34
C SER A 91 7.76 15.06 23.90
N TYR A 92 7.70 13.85 24.44
CA TYR A 92 6.58 12.91 24.22
C TYR A 92 5.21 13.50 24.59
N SER A 93 5.18 14.49 25.48
CA SER A 93 3.94 15.16 25.91
C SER A 93 3.18 15.85 24.77
N VAL A 94 3.86 16.21 23.67
CA VAL A 94 3.23 16.83 22.48
C VAL A 94 2.72 15.81 21.46
N HIS A 95 3.01 14.51 21.62
CA HIS A 95 2.71 13.49 20.63
C HIS A 95 1.20 13.18 20.52
N GLY A 96 0.57 12.84 21.64
CA GLY A 96 -0.80 12.30 21.66
C GLY A 96 -1.84 13.19 22.34
N SER A 97 -1.49 14.43 22.70
CA SER A 97 -2.38 15.31 23.48
C SER A 97 -2.41 16.74 22.97
N ALA A 98 -3.53 17.43 23.18
CA ALA A 98 -3.63 18.85 22.88
C ALA A 98 -2.63 19.65 23.71
N LEU A 99 -1.99 20.68 23.12
CA LEU A 99 -1.04 21.55 23.81
C LEU A 99 -1.64 22.20 25.07
N GLY A 100 -2.91 22.59 25.00
CA GLY A 100 -3.63 23.36 26.02
C GLY A 100 -3.50 24.87 25.78
N ALA A 101 -4.52 25.64 26.19
CA ALA A 101 -4.67 27.05 25.82
C ALA A 101 -3.42 27.92 26.12
N LYS A 102 -2.85 27.79 27.33
CA LYS A 102 -1.64 28.54 27.72
C LYS A 102 -0.45 28.26 26.82
N GLU A 103 -0.25 26.99 26.46
CA GLU A 103 0.89 26.59 25.63
C GLU A 103 0.65 26.96 24.16
N VAL A 104 -0.59 26.91 23.70
CA VAL A 104 -0.97 27.41 22.38
C VAL A 104 -0.66 28.91 22.26
N ASP A 105 -1.00 29.73 23.27
CA ASP A 105 -0.69 31.16 23.27
C ASP A 105 0.81 31.42 23.30
N ALA A 106 1.55 30.66 24.11
CA ALA A 106 3.01 30.73 24.17
C ALA A 106 3.64 30.35 22.82
N THR A 107 3.13 29.30 22.17
CA THR A 107 3.56 28.86 20.83
C THR A 107 3.30 29.93 19.77
N ARG A 108 2.10 30.53 19.76
CA ARG A 108 1.77 31.64 18.85
C ARG A 108 2.73 32.81 19.03
N LYS A 109 2.99 33.21 20.28
CA LYS A 109 3.95 34.27 20.58
C LYS A 109 5.37 33.92 20.10
N ASN A 110 5.82 32.68 20.35
CA ASN A 110 7.15 32.22 19.95
C ASN A 110 7.34 32.17 18.42
N LEU A 111 6.29 31.78 17.69
CA LEU A 111 6.28 31.75 16.22
C LEU A 111 5.97 33.12 15.57
N GLY A 112 5.73 34.16 16.37
CA GLY A 112 5.33 35.47 15.85
C GLY A 112 4.00 35.43 15.08
N TRP A 113 3.05 34.60 15.51
CA TRP A 113 1.75 34.40 14.87
C TRP A 113 0.66 35.26 15.54
N PRO A 114 0.29 36.41 14.98
CA PRO A 114 -0.65 37.36 15.62
C PRO A 114 -2.12 37.02 15.38
N TYR A 115 -2.42 35.97 14.61
CA TYR A 115 -3.78 35.71 14.16
C TYR A 115 -4.56 34.82 15.12
N GLU A 116 -5.86 35.05 15.16
CA GLU A 116 -6.85 34.33 15.95
C GLU A 116 -6.95 32.83 15.57
N PRO A 117 -7.55 31.98 16.42
CA PRO A 117 -7.81 30.57 16.10
C PRO A 117 -8.54 30.38 14.76
N PHE A 118 -8.09 29.40 13.98
CA PHE A 118 -8.63 29.05 12.66
C PHE A 118 -8.54 30.17 11.60
N HIS A 119 -7.74 31.21 11.83
CA HIS A 119 -7.46 32.24 10.84
C HIS A 119 -6.35 31.81 9.87
N VAL A 120 -6.63 31.92 8.56
CA VAL A 120 -5.63 31.71 7.49
C VAL A 120 -5.40 33.05 6.79
N PRO A 121 -4.18 33.62 6.84
CA PRO A 121 -3.84 34.87 6.16
C PRO A 121 -4.07 34.80 4.65
N GLU A 122 -4.45 35.92 4.03
CA GLU A 122 -4.83 35.95 2.61
C GLU A 122 -3.65 35.65 1.67
N ASP A 123 -2.43 36.03 2.05
CA ASP A 123 -1.21 35.70 1.30
C ASP A 123 -0.91 34.19 1.34
N VAL A 124 -1.10 33.53 2.49
CA VAL A 124 -1.01 32.07 2.62
C VAL A 124 -2.07 31.38 1.76
N LYS A 125 -3.33 31.85 1.83
CA LYS A 125 -4.42 31.33 1.00
C LYS A 125 -4.16 31.51 -0.49
N GLY A 126 -3.65 32.68 -0.90
CA GLY A 126 -3.23 32.96 -2.27
C GLY A 126 -2.09 32.05 -2.73
N HIS A 127 -1.08 31.84 -1.86
CA HIS A 127 0.04 30.94 -2.14
C HIS A 127 -0.42 29.49 -2.35
N TRP A 128 -1.35 28.97 -1.55
CA TRP A 128 -1.84 27.61 -1.71
C TRP A 128 -2.80 27.45 -2.89
N SER A 129 -3.73 28.40 -3.08
CA SER A 129 -4.74 28.36 -4.13
C SER A 129 -4.17 28.49 -5.55
N ARG A 130 -2.93 28.98 -5.72
CA ARG A 130 -2.24 29.02 -7.02
C ARG A 130 -2.13 27.63 -7.69
N HIS A 131 -2.19 26.54 -6.92
CA HIS A 131 -2.14 25.19 -7.46
C HIS A 131 -3.47 24.72 -8.08
N VAL A 132 -4.59 25.39 -7.79
CA VAL A 132 -5.91 25.05 -8.37
C VAL A 132 -5.89 25.13 -9.90
N PRO A 133 -5.51 26.26 -10.53
CA PRO A 133 -5.40 26.32 -11.99
C PRO A 133 -4.28 25.43 -12.55
N GLN A 134 -3.20 25.19 -11.79
CA GLN A 134 -2.12 24.29 -12.21
C GLN A 134 -2.58 22.83 -12.28
N GLY A 135 -3.33 22.37 -11.27
CA GLY A 135 -3.92 21.03 -11.25
C GLY A 135 -4.90 20.83 -12.39
N ALA A 136 -5.79 21.81 -12.62
CA ALA A 136 -6.74 21.78 -13.74
C ALA A 136 -6.01 21.73 -15.10
N ALA A 137 -4.90 22.47 -15.26
CA ALA A 137 -4.10 22.43 -16.48
C ALA A 137 -3.41 21.07 -16.68
N LEU A 138 -2.86 20.47 -15.62
CA LEU A 138 -2.24 19.14 -15.69
C LEU A 138 -3.25 18.04 -16.04
N GLU A 139 -4.46 18.12 -15.46
CA GLU A 139 -5.55 17.18 -15.77
C GLU A 139 -6.04 17.37 -17.21
N ALA A 140 -6.22 18.61 -17.68
CA ALA A 140 -6.59 18.89 -19.07
C ALA A 140 -5.52 18.38 -20.05
N GLU A 141 -4.23 18.54 -19.74
CA GLU A 141 -3.13 17.99 -20.53
C GLU A 141 -3.17 16.46 -20.57
N TRP A 142 -3.41 15.80 -19.41
CA TRP A 142 -3.53 14.35 -19.35
C TRP A 142 -4.73 13.84 -20.15
N ASN A 143 -5.89 14.48 -20.03
CA ASN A 143 -7.10 14.13 -20.78
C ASN A 143 -6.88 14.28 -22.29
N ALA A 144 -6.22 15.35 -22.73
CA ALA A 144 -5.88 15.54 -24.14
C ALA A 144 -4.93 14.43 -24.65
N LYS A 145 -3.92 14.06 -23.85
CA LYS A 145 -3.03 12.93 -24.17
C LYS A 145 -3.78 11.61 -24.24
N PHE A 146 -4.67 11.34 -23.30
CA PHE A 146 -5.47 10.11 -23.28
C PHE A 146 -6.44 10.05 -24.48
N SER A 147 -7.09 11.15 -24.86
CA SER A 147 -7.92 11.20 -26.08
C SER A 147 -7.12 10.98 -27.36
N ALA A 148 -5.85 11.42 -27.41
CA ALA A 148 -4.97 11.12 -28.54
C ALA A 148 -4.54 9.64 -28.54
N TYR A 149 -4.27 9.07 -27.36
CA TYR A 149 -3.96 7.66 -27.19
C TYR A 149 -5.13 6.77 -27.65
N GLU A 150 -6.37 7.07 -27.22
CA GLU A 150 -7.59 6.32 -27.59
C GLU A 150 -7.84 6.27 -29.10
N LYS A 151 -7.49 7.32 -29.84
CA LYS A 151 -7.60 7.33 -31.31
C LYS A 151 -6.65 6.34 -31.99
N ASN A 152 -5.47 6.13 -31.41
CA ASN A 152 -4.40 5.31 -31.99
C ASN A 152 -4.39 3.87 -31.45
N TYR A 153 -4.88 3.66 -30.23
CA TYR A 153 -4.81 2.40 -29.47
C TYR A 153 -6.17 2.09 -28.83
N LYS A 154 -7.17 1.77 -29.68
CA LYS A 154 -8.57 1.68 -29.25
C LYS A 154 -8.81 0.58 -28.22
N GLU A 155 -8.19 -0.58 -28.41
CA GLU A 155 -8.36 -1.74 -27.54
C GLU A 155 -7.68 -1.52 -26.20
N GLU A 156 -6.44 -1.04 -26.21
CA GLU A 156 -5.64 -0.77 -25.02
C GLU A 156 -6.21 0.41 -24.22
N ALA A 157 -6.76 1.43 -24.89
CA ALA A 157 -7.45 2.52 -24.21
C ALA A 157 -8.74 2.06 -23.55
N ALA A 158 -9.51 1.16 -24.18
CA ALA A 158 -10.70 0.57 -23.57
C ALA A 158 -10.34 -0.27 -22.33
N GLU A 159 -9.27 -1.06 -22.42
CA GLU A 159 -8.72 -1.81 -21.30
C GLU A 159 -8.29 -0.88 -20.15
N LEU A 160 -7.45 0.11 -20.43
CA LEU A 160 -7.00 1.07 -19.41
C LEU A 160 -8.16 1.83 -18.79
N LYS A 161 -9.17 2.21 -19.59
CA LYS A 161 -10.38 2.87 -19.09
C LYS A 161 -11.15 1.97 -18.12
N SER A 162 -11.32 0.67 -18.43
CA SER A 162 -11.95 -0.28 -17.50
C SER A 162 -11.19 -0.42 -16.17
N ILE A 163 -9.85 -0.37 -16.22
CA ILE A 163 -9.02 -0.42 -15.01
C ILE A 163 -9.19 0.86 -14.17
N ILE A 164 -9.24 2.03 -14.83
CA ILE A 164 -9.43 3.34 -14.17
C ILE A 164 -10.83 3.47 -13.56
N THR A 165 -11.89 3.03 -14.27
CA THR A 165 -13.27 3.18 -13.80
C THR A 165 -13.71 2.06 -12.87
N GLY A 166 -13.09 0.88 -12.96
CA GLY A 166 -13.50 -0.31 -12.23
C GLY A 166 -14.70 -1.03 -12.85
N GLU A 167 -15.13 -0.62 -14.05
CA GLU A 167 -16.17 -1.32 -14.80
C GLU A 167 -15.64 -2.69 -15.24
N LEU A 168 -16.28 -3.77 -14.76
CA LEU A 168 -15.93 -5.12 -15.17
C LEU A 168 -16.39 -5.36 -16.62
N PRO A 169 -15.59 -6.04 -17.46
CA PRO A 169 -16.00 -6.41 -18.81
C PRO A 169 -17.32 -7.18 -18.82
N ALA A 170 -18.23 -6.84 -19.73
CA ALA A 170 -19.54 -7.49 -19.80
C ALA A 170 -19.40 -9.00 -20.04
N GLY A 171 -20.12 -9.81 -19.24
CA GLY A 171 -20.09 -11.26 -19.37
C GLY A 171 -18.80 -11.92 -18.88
N TRP A 172 -17.95 -11.22 -18.11
CA TRP A 172 -16.72 -11.77 -17.52
C TRP A 172 -16.99 -13.07 -16.73
N GLU A 173 -18.15 -13.16 -16.09
CA GLU A 173 -18.58 -14.30 -15.27
C GLU A 173 -18.75 -15.58 -16.11
N ASN A 174 -19.03 -15.46 -17.40
CA ASN A 174 -19.16 -16.61 -18.32
C ASN A 174 -17.82 -17.33 -18.53
N ALA A 175 -16.69 -16.71 -18.15
CA ALA A 175 -15.40 -17.36 -18.17
C ALA A 175 -15.26 -18.41 -17.04
N LEU A 176 -16.08 -18.36 -15.99
CA LEU A 176 -15.96 -19.28 -14.87
C LEU A 176 -16.25 -20.73 -15.30
N PRO A 177 -15.41 -21.70 -14.91
CA PRO A 177 -15.67 -23.11 -15.11
C PRO A 177 -16.98 -23.56 -14.43
N THR A 178 -17.65 -24.53 -15.02
CA THR A 178 -18.80 -25.21 -14.41
C THR A 178 -18.40 -26.62 -13.99
N TYR A 179 -18.90 -27.05 -12.83
CA TYR A 179 -18.68 -28.38 -12.29
C TYR A 179 -20.03 -29.08 -12.09
N THR A 180 -20.12 -30.33 -12.50
CA THR A 180 -21.32 -31.18 -12.36
C THR A 180 -21.01 -32.39 -11.48
N PRO A 181 -22.01 -33.15 -11.00
CA PRO A 181 -21.76 -34.38 -10.24
C PRO A 181 -20.90 -35.43 -10.96
N GLU A 182 -20.83 -35.38 -12.29
CA GLU A 182 -20.01 -36.26 -13.14
C GLU A 182 -18.56 -35.77 -13.29
N SER A 183 -18.28 -34.52 -12.88
CA SER A 183 -16.92 -33.97 -12.89
C SER A 183 -16.04 -34.72 -11.87
N PRO A 184 -14.77 -35.04 -12.20
CA PRO A 184 -13.87 -35.67 -11.23
C PRO A 184 -13.75 -34.85 -9.94
N ALA A 185 -13.76 -35.54 -8.80
CA ALA A 185 -13.56 -34.90 -7.50
C ALA A 185 -12.18 -34.23 -7.44
N ASP A 186 -12.14 -33.01 -6.92
CA ASP A 186 -10.92 -32.23 -6.81
C ASP A 186 -10.94 -31.35 -5.55
N ALA A 187 -9.76 -30.97 -5.07
CA ALA A 187 -9.63 -30.07 -3.93
C ALA A 187 -10.04 -28.64 -4.34
N THR A 188 -10.74 -27.91 -3.46
CA THR A 188 -11.18 -26.54 -3.74
C THR A 188 -10.03 -25.57 -4.06
N ARG A 189 -8.81 -25.82 -3.57
CA ARG A 189 -7.60 -25.06 -3.98
C ARG A 189 -7.28 -25.23 -5.46
N ASN A 190 -7.49 -26.41 -6.03
CA ASN A 190 -7.27 -26.68 -7.44
C ASN A 190 -8.39 -26.03 -8.28
N LEU A 191 -9.63 -26.08 -7.80
CA LEU A 191 -10.75 -25.37 -8.44
C LEU A 191 -10.55 -23.84 -8.40
N SER A 192 -10.00 -23.31 -7.30
CA SER A 192 -9.59 -21.91 -7.19
C SER A 192 -8.55 -21.53 -8.23
N GLN A 193 -7.54 -22.39 -8.48
CA GLN A 193 -6.57 -22.19 -9.56
C GLN A 193 -7.23 -22.12 -10.94
N GLN A 194 -8.18 -23.01 -11.21
CA GLN A 194 -8.92 -23.04 -12.48
C GLN A 194 -9.68 -21.73 -12.67
N ASN A 195 -10.37 -21.24 -11.63
CA ASN A 195 -11.06 -19.95 -11.64
C ASN A 195 -10.10 -18.78 -11.90
N LEU A 196 -8.97 -18.70 -11.19
CA LEU A 196 -7.97 -17.63 -11.40
C LEU A 196 -7.47 -17.59 -12.84
N ASN A 197 -7.15 -18.77 -13.41
CA ASN A 197 -6.64 -18.88 -14.77
C ASN A 197 -7.71 -18.66 -15.85
N ALA A 198 -8.99 -18.86 -15.52
CA ALA A 198 -10.09 -18.51 -16.40
C ALA A 198 -10.37 -17.00 -16.38
N LEU A 199 -10.41 -16.41 -15.18
CA LEU A 199 -10.72 -14.99 -14.97
C LEU A 199 -9.64 -14.06 -15.52
N VAL A 200 -8.36 -14.40 -15.39
CA VAL A 200 -7.26 -13.52 -15.83
C VAL A 200 -7.24 -13.29 -17.36
N LYS A 201 -7.95 -14.12 -18.12
CA LYS A 201 -8.16 -13.95 -19.57
C LYS A 201 -9.10 -12.81 -19.91
N VAL A 202 -10.02 -12.49 -19.00
CA VAL A 202 -11.14 -11.57 -19.25
C VAL A 202 -11.19 -10.42 -18.25
N LEU A 203 -10.37 -10.44 -17.21
CA LEU A 203 -10.24 -9.37 -16.21
C LEU A 203 -8.84 -8.73 -16.33
N PRO A 204 -8.69 -7.63 -17.08
CA PRO A 204 -7.41 -6.97 -17.29
C PRO A 204 -6.68 -6.53 -16.03
N GLY A 205 -7.43 -6.12 -14.99
CA GLY A 205 -6.84 -5.70 -13.72
C GLY A 205 -6.61 -6.83 -12.72
N LEU A 206 -6.90 -8.10 -13.05
CA LEU A 206 -6.63 -9.23 -12.16
C LEU A 206 -5.12 -9.51 -12.12
N LEU A 207 -4.54 -9.38 -10.93
CA LEU A 207 -3.15 -9.69 -10.64
C LEU A 207 -3.02 -10.14 -9.18
N GLY A 208 -1.91 -10.78 -8.83
CA GLY A 208 -1.74 -11.23 -7.46
C GLY A 208 -0.70 -12.31 -7.32
N GLY A 209 -0.68 -12.95 -6.16
CA GLY A 209 0.25 -14.04 -5.93
C GLY A 209 0.21 -14.58 -4.53
N SER A 210 1.36 -15.01 -4.03
CA SER A 210 1.44 -15.78 -2.79
C SER A 210 2.67 -15.40 -1.96
N ALA A 211 2.53 -15.57 -0.65
CA ALA A 211 3.60 -15.50 0.32
C ALA A 211 4.45 -16.79 0.30
N ASP A 212 5.21 -17.00 -0.78
CA ASP A 212 6.11 -18.16 -0.97
C ASP A 212 5.43 -19.54 -1.03
N LEU A 213 4.12 -19.58 -1.27
CA LEU A 213 3.32 -20.81 -1.24
C LEU A 213 2.56 -21.05 -2.55
N ALA A 214 2.96 -20.42 -3.66
CA ALA A 214 2.17 -20.41 -4.89
C ALA A 214 1.86 -21.81 -5.45
N SER A 215 2.80 -22.75 -5.34
CA SER A 215 2.62 -24.15 -5.75
C SER A 215 1.68 -24.92 -4.81
N SER A 216 1.76 -24.68 -3.50
CA SER A 216 0.90 -25.34 -2.50
C SER A 216 -0.51 -24.76 -2.45
N ASN A 217 -0.63 -23.44 -2.64
CA ASN A 217 -1.90 -22.72 -2.73
C ASN A 217 -2.57 -22.87 -4.09
N MET A 218 -1.81 -23.24 -5.12
CA MET A 218 -2.26 -23.34 -6.51
C MET A 218 -2.70 -21.99 -7.10
N THR A 219 -1.90 -20.94 -6.91
CA THR A 219 -2.32 -19.56 -7.21
C THR A 219 -1.56 -18.86 -8.33
N LEU A 220 -0.88 -19.61 -9.19
CA LEU A 220 -0.21 -19.04 -10.36
C LEU A 220 -1.16 -18.77 -11.53
N LEU A 221 -1.02 -17.57 -12.11
CA LEU A 221 -1.61 -17.17 -13.39
C LEU A 221 -0.71 -17.69 -14.51
N LYS A 222 -1.07 -18.82 -15.14
CA LYS A 222 -0.24 -19.54 -16.12
C LYS A 222 0.08 -18.75 -17.39
N MET A 223 -0.73 -17.76 -17.73
CA MET A 223 -0.51 -16.91 -18.91
C MET A 223 0.51 -15.79 -18.67
N PHE A 224 0.87 -15.54 -17.42
CA PHE A 224 1.78 -14.45 -17.03
C PHE A 224 3.01 -15.04 -16.34
N GLY A 225 4.13 -14.37 -16.51
CA GLY A 225 5.35 -14.55 -15.73
C GLY A 225 5.28 -13.83 -14.39
N ASP A 226 6.46 -13.51 -13.87
CA ASP A 226 6.65 -12.92 -12.55
C ASP A 226 6.89 -11.42 -12.62
N PHE A 227 6.16 -10.66 -11.79
CA PHE A 227 6.43 -9.24 -11.60
C PHE A 227 7.82 -9.06 -10.97
N GLN A 228 8.74 -8.46 -11.73
CA GLN A 228 10.10 -8.13 -11.29
C GLN A 228 10.50 -6.75 -11.80
N LYS A 229 11.67 -6.26 -11.35
CA LYS A 229 12.24 -4.99 -11.81
C LYS A 229 12.32 -4.89 -13.34
N ASP A 230 12.72 -5.99 -13.99
CA ASP A 230 12.94 -6.06 -15.44
C ASP A 230 11.72 -6.57 -16.22
N THR A 231 10.67 -7.04 -15.52
CA THR A 231 9.40 -7.54 -16.10
C THR A 231 8.19 -6.96 -15.36
N PRO A 232 8.03 -5.62 -15.29
CA PRO A 232 6.97 -4.97 -14.52
C PRO A 232 5.55 -5.17 -15.09
N GLU A 233 5.43 -5.64 -16.33
CA GLU A 233 4.16 -5.96 -17.01
C GLU A 233 3.52 -7.27 -16.52
N GLU A 234 4.29 -8.11 -15.84
CA GLU A 234 3.84 -9.43 -15.40
C GLU A 234 2.94 -9.37 -14.17
N ARG A 235 2.10 -10.40 -14.01
CA ARG A 235 0.96 -10.36 -13.05
C ARG A 235 1.08 -11.30 -11.87
N ASN A 236 2.08 -12.20 -11.84
CA ASN A 236 2.35 -13.01 -10.65
C ASN A 236 3.30 -12.28 -9.71
N VAL A 237 2.79 -11.85 -8.55
CA VAL A 237 3.56 -11.14 -7.54
C VAL A 237 4.15 -12.14 -6.53
N ARG A 238 5.48 -12.15 -6.41
CA ARG A 238 6.21 -12.99 -5.46
C ARG A 238 6.48 -12.21 -4.18
N PHE A 239 5.66 -12.43 -3.15
CA PHE A 239 5.79 -11.67 -1.90
C PHE A 239 6.87 -12.22 -0.96
N GLY A 240 7.27 -13.48 -1.13
CA GLY A 240 8.06 -14.23 -0.14
C GLY A 240 7.29 -14.42 1.17
N VAL A 241 7.92 -14.96 2.21
CA VAL A 241 7.30 -15.20 3.52
C VAL A 241 7.06 -13.88 4.27
N ARG A 242 6.02 -13.14 3.85
CA ARG A 242 5.73 -11.75 4.25
C ARG A 242 4.23 -11.45 4.21
N GLU A 243 3.41 -12.28 4.85
CA GLU A 243 1.94 -12.23 4.81
C GLU A 243 1.39 -10.84 5.14
N HIS A 244 1.87 -10.21 6.22
CA HIS A 244 1.39 -8.88 6.62
C HIS A 244 1.70 -7.84 5.53
N GLY A 245 2.95 -7.83 5.04
CA GLY A 245 3.37 -6.94 3.96
C GLY A 245 2.58 -7.18 2.67
N MET A 246 2.33 -8.44 2.33
CA MET A 246 1.51 -8.85 1.18
C MET A 246 0.10 -8.27 1.26
N GLY A 247 -0.61 -8.46 2.38
CA GLY A 247 -1.95 -7.89 2.57
C GLY A 247 -1.97 -6.36 2.48
N ALA A 248 -0.99 -5.69 3.10
CA ALA A 248 -0.88 -4.23 3.05
C ALA A 248 -0.58 -3.70 1.64
N ILE A 249 0.27 -4.41 0.87
CA ILE A 249 0.56 -4.08 -0.53
C ILE A 249 -0.70 -4.25 -1.39
N CYS A 250 -1.45 -5.34 -1.22
CA CYS A 250 -2.70 -5.54 -1.94
C CYS A 250 -3.75 -4.47 -1.63
N ASN A 251 -3.81 -3.96 -0.39
CA ASN A 251 -4.64 -2.78 -0.09
C ASN A 251 -4.23 -1.56 -0.93
N GLY A 252 -2.93 -1.28 -1.00
CA GLY A 252 -2.41 -0.18 -1.83
C GLY A 252 -2.73 -0.35 -3.31
N ILE A 253 -2.63 -1.58 -3.84
CA ILE A 253 -2.98 -1.88 -5.24
C ILE A 253 -4.47 -1.62 -5.50
N ALA A 254 -5.35 -2.15 -4.65
CA ALA A 254 -6.80 -1.96 -4.80
C ALA A 254 -7.21 -0.48 -4.67
N LEU A 255 -6.54 0.28 -3.81
CA LEU A 255 -6.80 1.71 -3.61
C LEU A 255 -6.16 2.60 -4.67
N HIS A 256 -5.23 2.08 -5.47
CA HIS A 256 -4.62 2.85 -6.56
C HIS A 256 -5.59 3.07 -7.73
N SER A 257 -6.36 2.04 -8.07
CA SER A 257 -7.37 2.10 -9.14
C SER A 257 -8.47 1.08 -8.88
N PRO A 258 -9.76 1.44 -9.00
CA PRO A 258 -10.88 0.55 -8.64
C PRO A 258 -10.96 -0.72 -9.52
N GLY A 259 -10.40 -0.70 -10.72
CA GLY A 259 -10.34 -1.86 -11.61
C GLY A 259 -9.11 -2.75 -11.44
N LEU A 260 -8.15 -2.39 -10.57
CA LEU A 260 -7.12 -3.35 -10.15
C LEU A 260 -7.74 -4.29 -9.11
N ILE A 261 -7.64 -5.59 -9.36
CA ILE A 261 -8.28 -6.64 -8.56
C ILE A 261 -7.15 -7.51 -7.99
N PRO A 262 -6.49 -7.07 -6.90
CA PRO A 262 -5.43 -7.85 -6.30
C PRO A 262 -6.00 -9.06 -5.56
N TYR A 263 -5.44 -10.24 -5.83
CA TYR A 263 -5.53 -11.36 -4.91
C TYR A 263 -4.20 -11.64 -4.22
N CYS A 264 -4.26 -12.21 -3.03
CA CYS A 264 -3.09 -12.71 -2.33
C CYS A 264 -3.39 -14.00 -1.59
N ALA A 265 -2.37 -14.83 -1.41
CA ALA A 265 -2.54 -16.20 -0.95
C ALA A 265 -1.50 -16.63 0.08
N THR A 266 -1.97 -17.42 1.05
CA THR A 266 -1.15 -18.17 2.00
C THR A 266 -1.97 -19.34 2.55
N PHE A 267 -1.46 -20.08 3.54
CA PHE A 267 -2.27 -21.01 4.32
C PHE A 267 -3.22 -20.26 5.25
N PHE A 268 -4.42 -20.79 5.44
CA PHE A 268 -5.45 -20.09 6.20
C PHE A 268 -5.02 -19.82 7.65
N VAL A 269 -4.22 -20.70 8.23
CA VAL A 269 -3.65 -20.54 9.58
C VAL A 269 -2.73 -19.32 9.71
N PHE A 270 -2.05 -18.92 8.62
CA PHE A 270 -1.14 -17.77 8.62
C PHE A 270 -1.86 -16.44 8.39
N THR A 271 -3.18 -16.45 8.24
CA THR A 271 -3.94 -15.19 8.21
C THR A 271 -3.80 -14.40 9.50
N ASP A 272 -3.46 -15.03 10.62
CA ASP A 272 -3.14 -14.34 11.87
C ASP A 272 -1.93 -13.39 11.73
N TYR A 273 -0.93 -13.72 10.90
CA TYR A 273 0.20 -12.81 10.62
C TYR A 273 -0.23 -11.53 9.90
N MET A 274 -1.32 -11.57 9.13
CA MET A 274 -1.79 -10.46 8.29
C MET A 274 -3.17 -9.94 8.68
N ARG A 275 -3.69 -10.33 9.84
CA ARG A 275 -5.05 -10.01 10.30
C ARG A 275 -5.32 -8.51 10.34
N ALA A 276 -4.32 -7.72 10.74
CA ALA A 276 -4.43 -6.26 10.73
C ALA A 276 -4.59 -5.69 9.32
N ALA A 277 -3.84 -6.21 8.33
CA ALA A 277 -3.99 -5.80 6.93
C ALA A 277 -5.37 -6.14 6.37
N ILE A 278 -5.92 -7.33 6.67
CA ILE A 278 -7.28 -7.74 6.29
C ILE A 278 -8.32 -6.78 6.91
N ARG A 279 -8.16 -6.45 8.19
CA ARG A 279 -9.03 -5.48 8.88
C ARG A 279 -8.98 -4.11 8.21
N ILE A 280 -7.80 -3.67 7.76
CA ILE A 280 -7.66 -2.42 7.00
C ILE A 280 -8.33 -2.52 5.63
N SER A 281 -8.28 -3.66 4.93
CA SER A 281 -9.05 -3.84 3.69
C SER A 281 -10.54 -3.61 3.92
N ALA A 282 -11.08 -4.26 4.96
CA ALA A 282 -12.49 -4.15 5.32
C ALA A 282 -12.87 -2.71 5.69
N LEU A 283 -12.05 -2.04 6.50
CA LEU A 283 -12.29 -0.67 6.93
C LEU A 283 -12.18 0.36 5.79
N SER A 284 -11.18 0.20 4.93
CA SER A 284 -10.94 1.07 3.76
C SER A 284 -11.79 0.72 2.55
N GLN A 285 -12.63 -0.33 2.65
CA GLN A 285 -13.43 -0.87 1.56
C GLN A 285 -12.59 -1.27 0.33
N ALA A 286 -11.33 -1.66 0.56
CA ALA A 286 -10.44 -2.15 -0.48
C ALA A 286 -10.85 -3.58 -0.89
N ARG A 287 -11.13 -3.78 -2.18
CA ARG A 287 -11.58 -5.05 -2.76
C ARG A 287 -10.42 -6.04 -2.97
N VAL A 288 -9.77 -6.45 -1.88
CA VAL A 288 -8.71 -7.48 -1.91
C VAL A 288 -9.32 -8.87 -1.81
N ILE A 289 -8.85 -9.80 -2.66
CA ILE A 289 -9.26 -11.21 -2.64
C ILE A 289 -8.22 -12.02 -1.87
N TYR A 290 -8.63 -12.60 -0.74
CA TYR A 290 -7.77 -13.43 0.11
C TYR A 290 -7.98 -14.91 -0.20
N VAL A 291 -7.05 -15.53 -0.95
CA VAL A 291 -7.11 -16.95 -1.33
C VAL A 291 -6.38 -17.78 -0.28
N MET A 292 -7.13 -18.34 0.67
CA MET A 292 -6.58 -19.03 1.83
C MET A 292 -6.83 -20.53 1.75
N THR A 293 -5.75 -21.31 1.68
CA THR A 293 -5.80 -22.78 1.49
C THR A 293 -5.50 -23.54 2.77
N HIS A 294 -5.61 -24.87 2.77
CA HIS A 294 -5.35 -25.72 3.95
C HIS A 294 -6.20 -25.26 5.15
N ASP A 295 -7.51 -25.29 4.95
CA ASP A 295 -8.49 -24.59 5.78
C ASP A 295 -8.86 -25.31 7.09
N SER A 296 -8.29 -26.48 7.35
CA SER A 296 -8.71 -27.37 8.43
C SER A 296 -7.67 -28.44 8.76
N ILE A 297 -8.00 -29.32 9.71
CA ILE A 297 -7.22 -30.52 10.07
C ILE A 297 -6.98 -31.49 8.91
N GLY A 298 -7.69 -31.36 7.79
CA GLY A 298 -7.50 -32.19 6.59
C GLY A 298 -6.12 -32.03 5.93
N LEU A 299 -5.35 -31.03 6.34
CA LEU A 299 -3.93 -30.88 6.04
C LEU A 299 -3.08 -32.08 6.50
N GLY A 300 -3.40 -32.69 7.65
CA GLY A 300 -2.66 -33.85 8.15
C GLY A 300 -1.38 -33.50 8.92
N GLU A 301 -0.24 -33.99 8.42
CA GLU A 301 1.00 -34.26 9.16
C GLU A 301 1.73 -33.03 9.70
N ASP A 302 1.51 -31.84 9.13
CA ASP A 302 2.09 -30.57 9.61
C ASP A 302 1.58 -30.17 11.00
N GLY A 303 0.48 -30.78 11.45
CA GLY A 303 0.02 -30.73 12.83
C GLY A 303 -0.61 -29.40 13.25
N PRO A 304 -0.84 -29.21 14.56
CA PRO A 304 -1.72 -28.15 15.08
C PRO A 304 -1.21 -26.73 14.83
N THR A 305 0.07 -26.55 14.56
CA THR A 305 0.64 -25.24 14.20
C THR A 305 0.17 -24.76 12.82
N HIS A 306 -0.33 -25.66 11.97
CA HIS A 306 -0.76 -25.36 10.61
C HIS A 306 -2.25 -25.61 10.36
N GLN A 307 -2.98 -26.10 11.35
CA GLN A 307 -4.38 -26.50 11.21
C GLN A 307 -5.29 -25.39 11.78
N PRO A 308 -6.05 -24.66 10.93
CA PRO A 308 -6.98 -23.64 11.40
C PRO A 308 -8.11 -24.24 12.24
N ILE A 309 -8.47 -23.59 13.34
CA ILE A 309 -9.60 -23.98 14.21
C ILE A 309 -10.63 -22.84 14.32
N GLU A 310 -10.21 -21.70 14.86
CA GLU A 310 -11.02 -20.51 15.16
C GLU A 310 -11.18 -19.55 13.97
N HIS A 311 -10.42 -19.75 12.91
CA HIS A 311 -10.19 -18.75 11.87
C HIS A 311 -11.47 -18.39 11.11
N LEU A 312 -12.34 -19.37 10.80
CA LEU A 312 -13.64 -19.08 10.18
C LEU A 312 -14.50 -18.17 11.05
N ALA A 313 -14.56 -18.43 12.36
CA ALA A 313 -15.33 -17.61 13.30
C ALA A 313 -14.70 -16.22 13.43
N SER A 314 -13.37 -16.13 13.47
CA SER A 314 -12.65 -14.87 13.61
C SER A 314 -12.91 -13.90 12.45
N PHE A 315 -12.98 -14.38 11.21
CA PHE A 315 -13.29 -13.56 10.03
C PHE A 315 -14.78 -13.33 9.80
N ARG A 316 -15.65 -14.28 10.15
CA ARG A 316 -17.10 -14.03 10.15
C ARG A 316 -17.50 -12.94 11.15
N ALA A 317 -16.78 -12.83 12.26
CA ALA A 317 -16.98 -11.78 13.24
C ALA A 317 -16.36 -10.43 12.83
N MET A 318 -15.49 -10.40 11.82
CA MET A 318 -14.86 -9.17 11.34
C MET A 318 -15.83 -8.40 10.43
N PRO A 319 -16.21 -7.16 10.77
CA PRO A 319 -17.14 -6.38 9.95
C PRO A 319 -16.61 -6.16 8.53
N ASN A 320 -17.51 -6.14 7.55
CA ASN A 320 -17.20 -5.87 6.14
C ASN A 320 -16.16 -6.83 5.51
N VAL A 321 -16.08 -8.06 6.03
CA VAL A 321 -15.34 -9.16 5.42
C VAL A 321 -16.31 -10.25 5.00
N LEU A 322 -16.26 -10.64 3.73
CA LEU A 322 -17.01 -11.80 3.24
C LEU A 322 -16.15 -13.06 3.38
N MET A 323 -16.51 -13.93 4.34
CA MET A 323 -15.83 -15.21 4.58
C MET A 323 -16.56 -16.35 3.86
N LEU A 324 -16.08 -16.73 2.67
CA LEU A 324 -16.57 -17.86 1.88
C LEU A 324 -15.74 -19.13 2.16
N ARG A 325 -16.41 -20.28 2.31
CA ARG A 325 -15.79 -21.59 2.45
C ARG A 325 -16.52 -22.60 1.58
#